data_AF-A0A9N8QV66-F1
#
_entry.id   AF-A0A9N8QV66-F1
#
_cell.length_a   1.000
_cell.length_b   1.000
_cell.length_c   1.000
_cell.angle_alpha   90.00
_cell.angle_beta   90.00
_cell.angle_gamma   90.00
#
_symmetry.space_group_name_H-M   'P 1'
#
loop_
_entity.id
_entity.type
_entity.pdbx_description
1 polymer ?
#
loop_
_entity_poly.entity_id
_entity_poly.type
_entity_poly.pdbx_seq_one_letter_code
_entity_poly.pdbx_strand_id
1 'polypeptide(L)'
;MRWLSWNSQHFYRHAGSLYFEHIIKPAFGLGEPDPSKVAEGQGWFRKHAGVLDQHLKGRQWLLGDGLTIADFSVATHAERGRRSSQLRNSPARSALTITAR
;
A
#
# COMPACT_ATOMS: atom_id res chain seq x y z
N MET A 1 17.19 -1.38 14.04
CA MET A 1 16.03 -0.67 14.64
C MET A 1 15.51 0.52 13.83
N ARG A 2 16.35 1.38 13.23
CA ARG A 2 15.89 2.59 12.48
C ARG A 2 14.80 2.33 11.43
N TRP A 3 15.00 1.37 10.53
CA TRP A 3 14.05 1.08 9.44
C TRP A 3 12.74 0.44 9.91
N LEU A 4 12.78 -0.41 10.94
CA LEU A 4 11.58 -0.98 11.54
C LEU A 4 10.73 0.09 12.22
N SER A 5 11.36 1.00 12.99
CA SER A 5 10.66 2.12 13.61
C SER A 5 10.07 3.08 12.58
N TRP A 6 10.82 3.39 11.51
CA TRP A 6 10.34 4.20 10.39
C TRP A 6 9.15 3.54 9.69
N ASN A 7 9.21 2.23 9.43
CA ASN A 7 8.14 1.47 8.79
C ASN A 7 6.84 1.53 9.62
N SER A 8 6.93 1.31 10.93
CA SER A 8 5.77 1.38 11.83
C SER A 8 5.11 2.76 11.87
N GLN A 9 5.92 3.83 11.89
CA GLN A 9 5.39 5.20 12.00
C GLN A 9 4.80 5.73 10.69
N HIS A 10 5.43 5.40 9.56
CA HIS A 10 5.09 6.01 8.27
C HIS A 10 4.37 5.05 7.34
N PHE A 11 4.86 3.84 7.16
CA PHE A 11 4.31 2.92 6.17
C PHE A 11 3.08 2.18 6.71
N TYR A 12 3.17 1.63 7.92
CA TYR A 12 2.10 0.86 8.55
C TYR A 12 0.88 1.71 8.88
N ARG A 13 1.07 2.94 9.36
CA ARG A 13 -0.02 3.87 9.68
C ARG A 13 -0.91 4.17 8.46
N HIS A 14 -0.29 4.51 7.32
CA HIS A 14 -1.03 4.89 6.12
C HIS A 14 -1.56 3.67 5.34
N ALA A 15 -0.80 2.56 5.32
CA ALA A 15 -1.30 1.30 4.76
C ALA A 15 -2.46 0.73 5.59
N GLY A 16 -2.44 0.87 6.91
CA GLY A 16 -3.54 0.49 7.81
C GLY A 16 -4.83 1.28 7.55
N SER A 17 -4.73 2.57 7.20
CA SER A 17 -5.89 3.35 6.78
C SER A 17 -6.51 2.83 5.49
N LEU A 18 -5.69 2.50 4.48
CA LEU A 18 -6.18 1.87 3.25
C LEU A 18 -6.78 0.48 3.49
N TYR A 19 -6.21 -0.28 4.41
CA TYR A 19 -6.74 -1.58 4.84
C TYR A 19 -8.11 -1.43 5.52
N PHE A 20 -8.26 -0.45 6.41
CA PHE A 20 -9.54 -0.17 7.05
C PHE A 20 -10.61 0.21 6.03
N GLU A 21 -10.29 1.14 5.12
CA GLU A 21 -11.22 1.64 4.12
C GLU A 21 -11.64 0.54 3.12
N HIS A 22 -10.69 -0.29 2.63
CA HIS A 22 -10.98 -1.26 1.57
C HIS A 22 -11.30 -2.68 2.03
N ILE A 23 -10.95 -3.06 3.26
CA ILE A 23 -11.19 -4.42 3.78
C ILE A 23 -12.16 -4.39 4.95
N ILE A 24 -11.87 -3.61 5.99
CA ILE A 24 -12.69 -3.62 7.20
C ILE A 24 -14.08 -3.05 6.93
N LYS A 25 -14.19 -1.88 6.32
CA LYS A 25 -15.50 -1.28 6.06
C LYS A 25 -16.44 -2.18 5.25
N PRO A 26 -16.03 -2.74 4.09
CA PRO A 26 -16.89 -3.66 3.36
C PRO A 26 -17.17 -4.96 4.12
N ALA A 27 -16.17 -5.53 4.82
CA ALA A 27 -16.34 -6.79 5.53
C ALA A 27 -17.33 -6.70 6.72
N PHE A 28 -17.41 -5.53 7.35
CA PHE A 28 -18.29 -5.29 8.51
C PHE A 28 -19.52 -4.45 8.18
N GLY A 29 -19.78 -4.15 6.90
CA GLY A 29 -20.96 -3.37 6.48
C GLY A 29 -20.96 -1.92 6.97
N LEU A 30 -19.79 -1.32 7.21
CA LEU A 30 -19.64 0.05 7.73
C LEU A 30 -19.73 1.13 6.63
N GLY A 31 -20.25 0.76 5.46
CA GLY A 31 -20.37 1.61 4.28
C GLY A 31 -19.18 1.52 3.33
N GLU A 32 -19.24 2.30 2.26
CA GLU A 32 -18.21 2.31 1.22
C GLU A 32 -16.91 3.00 1.68
N PRO A 33 -15.76 2.66 1.06
CA PRO A 33 -14.51 3.38 1.28
C PRO A 33 -14.67 4.88 1.02
N ASP A 34 -14.17 5.72 1.93
CA ASP A 34 -14.18 7.17 1.77
C ASP A 34 -13.11 7.58 0.74
N PRO A 35 -13.50 8.16 -0.41
CA PRO A 35 -12.56 8.51 -1.47
C PRO A 35 -11.47 9.49 -1.01
N SER A 36 -11.79 10.39 -0.08
CA SER A 36 -10.83 11.40 0.41
C SER A 36 -9.76 10.75 1.27
N LYS A 37 -10.16 9.85 2.18
CA LYS A 37 -9.21 9.08 3.02
C LYS A 37 -8.37 8.13 2.20
N VAL A 38 -8.96 7.50 1.19
CA VAL A 38 -8.24 6.64 0.25
C VAL A 38 -7.21 7.44 -0.55
N ALA A 39 -7.58 8.61 -1.07
CA ALA A 39 -6.67 9.49 -1.80
C ALA A 39 -5.51 9.98 -0.92
N GLU A 40 -5.80 10.37 0.32
CA GLU A 40 -4.81 10.77 1.31
C GLU A 40 -3.84 9.62 1.65
N GLY A 41 -4.37 8.45 1.99
CA GLY A 41 -3.58 7.26 2.29
C GLY A 41 -2.68 6.85 1.13
N GLN A 42 -3.17 6.90 -0.10
CA GLN A 42 -2.36 6.67 -1.30
C GLN A 42 -1.28 7.73 -1.50
N GLY A 43 -1.58 9.01 -1.20
CA GLY A 43 -0.61 10.11 -1.29
C GLY A 43 0.59 9.88 -0.37
N TRP A 44 0.32 9.61 0.91
CA TRP A 44 1.37 9.31 1.88
C TRP A 44 2.12 8.02 1.59
N PHE A 45 1.40 6.97 1.16
CA PHE A 45 2.02 5.71 0.75
C PHE A 45 3.03 5.93 -0.39
N ARG A 46 2.65 6.66 -1.44
CA ARG A 46 3.55 7.00 -2.56
C ARG A 46 4.77 7.80 -2.08
N LYS A 47 4.56 8.79 -1.21
CA LYS A 47 5.66 9.60 -0.64
C LYS A 47 6.69 8.74 0.09
N HIS A 48 6.23 7.80 0.91
CA HIS A 48 7.12 6.94 1.68
C HIS A 48 7.74 5.82 0.84
N ALA A 49 7.02 5.28 -0.14
CA ALA A 49 7.58 4.37 -1.13
C ALA A 49 8.75 5.03 -1.90
N GLY A 50 8.64 6.33 -2.24
CA GLY A 50 9.75 7.06 -2.87
C GLY A 50 11.02 7.15 -2.01
N VAL A 51 10.90 7.21 -0.68
CA VAL A 51 12.05 7.17 0.23
C VAL A 51 12.74 5.81 0.20
N LEU A 52 11.95 4.73 0.16
CA LEU A 52 12.46 3.36 0.02
C LEU A 52 13.13 3.13 -1.33
N ASP A 53 12.51 3.59 -2.42
CA ASP A 53 13.07 3.49 -3.78
C ASP A 53 14.41 4.21 -3.87
N GLN A 54 14.54 5.41 -3.28
CA GLN A 54 15.80 6.13 -3.22
C GLN A 54 16.86 5.41 -2.39
N HIS A 55 16.48 4.86 -1.23
CA HIS A 55 17.40 4.14 -0.35
C HIS A 55 17.89 2.82 -0.96
N LEU A 56 17.03 2.13 -1.69
CA LEU A 56 17.36 0.88 -2.39
C LEU A 56 18.06 1.10 -3.73
N LYS A 57 18.26 2.34 -4.16
CA LYS A 57 18.99 2.62 -5.40
C LYS A 57 20.43 2.10 -5.29
N GLY A 58 20.74 1.06 -6.07
CA GLY A 58 22.05 0.41 -6.05
C GLY A 58 22.26 -0.53 -4.86
N ARG A 59 21.19 -0.93 -4.14
CA ARG A 59 21.25 -1.91 -3.05
C ARG A 59 20.25 -3.02 -3.28
N GLN A 60 20.65 -4.24 -2.95
CA GLN A 60 19.77 -5.40 -3.06
C GLN A 60 18.87 -5.56 -1.82
N TRP A 61 19.33 -5.09 -0.65
CA TRP A 61 18.66 -5.25 0.64
C TRP A 61 18.58 -3.92 1.38
N LEU A 62 17.61 -3.79 2.29
CA LEU A 62 17.41 -2.59 3.10
C LEU A 62 18.60 -2.32 4.03
N LEU A 63 19.25 -3.38 4.50
CA LEU A 63 20.30 -3.37 5.54
C LEU A 63 21.47 -4.28 5.16
N GLY A 64 22.68 -3.71 5.07
CA GLY A 64 23.89 -4.46 4.80
C GLY A 64 23.83 -5.25 3.48
N ASP A 65 24.47 -6.41 3.47
CA ASP A 65 24.66 -7.22 2.26
C ASP A 65 23.75 -8.48 2.21
N GLY A 66 22.76 -8.58 3.09
CA GLY A 66 21.88 -9.74 3.19
C GLY A 66 20.42 -9.42 3.49
N LEU A 67 19.53 -10.36 3.16
CA LEU A 67 18.09 -10.28 3.42
C LEU A 67 17.80 -10.24 4.93
N THR A 68 16.95 -9.30 5.36
CA THR A 68 16.60 -9.13 6.78
C THR A 68 15.10 -9.01 7.00
N ILE A 69 14.69 -9.05 8.27
CA ILE A 69 13.30 -8.78 8.69
C ILE A 69 12.79 -7.39 8.22
N ALA A 70 13.68 -6.42 8.01
CA ALA A 70 13.30 -5.10 7.52
C ALA A 70 12.75 -5.18 6.08
N ASP A 71 13.32 -6.04 5.24
CA ASP A 71 12.87 -6.26 3.86
C ASP A 71 11.46 -6.88 3.84
N PHE A 72 11.21 -7.90 4.66
CA PHE A 72 9.89 -8.52 4.79
C PHE A 72 8.81 -7.54 5.29
N SER A 73 9.17 -6.68 6.24
CA SER A 73 8.27 -5.67 6.83
C SER A 73 7.79 -4.64 5.80
N VAL A 74 8.64 -4.31 4.82
CA VAL A 74 8.32 -3.38 3.72
C VAL A 74 7.58 -4.09 2.59
N ALA A 75 8.02 -5.29 2.19
CA ALA A 75 7.48 -6.02 1.04
C ALA A 75 5.98 -6.34 1.17
N THR A 76 5.52 -6.68 2.37
CA THR A 76 4.11 -6.99 2.68
C THR A 76 3.13 -5.86 2.33
N HIS A 77 3.60 -4.62 2.31
CA HIS A 77 2.76 -3.44 2.07
C HIS A 77 2.96 -2.87 0.65
N ALA A 78 4.12 -3.11 0.03
CA ALA A 78 4.46 -2.65 -1.33
C ALA A 78 3.54 -3.26 -2.41
N GLU A 79 3.30 -4.57 -2.34
CA GLU A 79 2.47 -5.30 -3.32
C GLU A 79 1.03 -4.75 -3.37
N ARG A 80 0.47 -4.38 -2.22
CA ARG A 80 -0.90 -3.88 -2.11
C ARG A 80 -1.07 -2.50 -2.77
N GLY A 81 -0.09 -1.62 -2.63
CA GLY A 81 -0.09 -0.28 -3.25
C GLY A 81 0.10 -0.33 -4.76
N ARG A 82 0.83 -1.31 -5.28
CA ARG A 82 1.02 -1.50 -6.72
C ARG A 82 -0.30 -1.90 -7.40
N ARG A 83 -1.06 -2.81 -6.78
CA ARG A 83 -2.37 -3.27 -7.29
C ARG A 83 -3.43 -2.16 -7.32
N SER A 84 -3.44 -1.23 -6.35
CA SER A 84 -4.36 -0.08 -6.37
C SER A 84 -3.99 0.97 -7.43
N SER A 85 -2.69 1.11 -7.75
CA SER A 85 -2.24 1.96 -8.85
C SER A 85 -2.58 1.39 -10.24
N GLN A 86 -2.55 0.06 -10.38
CA GLN A 86 -2.90 -0.67 -11.61
C GLN A 86 -4.40 -0.66 -11.90
N LEU A 87 -5.25 -0.65 -10.87
CA LEU A 87 -6.71 -0.48 -11.03
C LEU A 87 -7.11 0.91 -11.56
N ARG A 88 -6.25 1.92 -11.39
CA ARG A 88 -6.49 3.28 -11.92
C ARG A 88 -6.13 3.42 -13.41
N ASN A 89 -5.28 2.53 -13.95
CA ASN A 89 -4.75 2.59 -15.32
C ASN A 89 -5.13 1.36 -16.18
N SER A 90 -6.03 0.50 -15.71
CA SER A 90 -6.50 -0.66 -16.49
C SER A 90 -7.75 -0.30 -17.30
N PRO A 91 -7.81 -0.59 -18.62
CA PRO A 91 -9.01 -0.38 -19.44
C PRO A 91 -10.16 -1.34 -19.08
N ALA A 92 -9.98 -2.24 -18.11
CA ALA A 92 -11.00 -3.17 -17.64
C ALA A 92 -12.02 -2.53 -16.67
N ARG A 93 -12.48 -1.30 -16.97
CA ARG A 93 -13.61 -0.67 -16.26
C ARG A 93 -14.98 -1.09 -16.82
N SER A 94 -15.03 -1.91 -17.87
CA SER A 94 -16.27 -2.25 -18.59
C SER A 94 -16.77 -3.69 -18.45
N ALA A 95 -16.19 -4.53 -17.58
CA ALA A 95 -16.58 -5.95 -17.50
C ALA A 95 -17.40 -6.36 -16.27
N LEU A 96 -17.75 -5.44 -15.37
CA LEU A 96 -18.57 -5.73 -14.18
C LEU A 96 -19.77 -4.78 -14.09
N THR A 97 -20.55 -4.75 -15.15
CA THR A 97 -21.96 -4.34 -15.14
C THR A 97 -22.60 -5.22 -16.21
N ILE A 98 -23.67 -5.94 -15.87
CA ILE A 98 -24.31 -7.02 -16.66
C ILE A 98 -23.73 -8.41 -16.33
N THR A 99 -24.20 -9.01 -15.24
CA THR A 99 -24.96 -10.28 -15.25
C THR A 99 -25.58 -10.45 -13.86
N ALA A 100 -26.69 -9.75 -13.65
CA ALA A 100 -27.69 -10.06 -12.64
C ALA A 100 -29.02 -9.58 -13.23
N ARG A 101 -29.60 -10.42 -14.08
CA ARG A 101 -31.01 -10.45 -14.40
C ARG A 101 -31.47 -11.88 -14.23
#